data_AF-A0A2D5RV59-F1
#
_entry.id   AF-A0A2D5RV59-F1
#
_cell.length_a   1.000
_cell.length_b   1.000
_cell.length_c   1.000
_cell.angle_alpha   90.00
_cell.angle_beta   90.00
_cell.angle_gamma   90.00
#
_symmetry.space_group_name_H-M   'P 1'
#
loop_
_entity.id
_entity.type
_entity.pdbx_description
1 polymer ?
#
loop_
_entity_poly.entity_id
_entity_poly.type
_entity_poly.pdbx_seq_one_letter_code
_entity_poly.pdbx_strand_id
1 'polypeptide(L)'
;MECDGISCSISLILTKAGIKHRCVVGYVSDLTSGNCVTPHVWIELIDGWIIDYRLRMWFGDEDEIPHGIFHPSSEPTLFYKSTSNDIGELKSDDFLDLATVEKLSHVKVSSDFVLENPNVTHNK
;
A
#
# COMPACT_ATOMS: atom_id res chain seq x y z
N MET A 1 9.25 7.29 -9.22
CA MET A 1 9.03 5.85 -8.92
C MET A 1 7.69 5.76 -8.23
N GLU A 2 6.87 4.78 -8.63
CA GLU A 2 5.53 4.55 -8.11
C GLU A 2 5.57 3.77 -6.77
N CYS A 3 4.42 3.57 -6.12
CA CYS A 3 4.34 2.95 -4.78
C CYS A 3 4.89 1.52 -4.75
N ASP A 4 4.61 0.74 -5.79
CA ASP A 4 5.12 -0.60 -6.02
C ASP A 4 6.65 -0.63 -6.13
N GLY A 5 7.25 0.23 -6.97
CA GLY A 5 8.69 0.24 -7.20
C GLY A 5 9.49 0.62 -5.95
N ILE A 6 9.00 1.60 -5.17
CA ILE A 6 9.63 2.00 -3.91
C ILE A 6 9.49 0.91 -2.85
N SER A 7 8.28 0.36 -2.66
CA SER A 7 8.06 -0.72 -1.68
C SER A 7 8.87 -1.97 -2.02
N CYS A 8 9.03 -2.31 -3.30
CA CYS A 8 9.90 -3.41 -3.71
C CYS A 8 11.38 -3.13 -3.41
N SER A 9 11.85 -1.92 -3.69
CA SER A 9 13.24 -1.53 -3.41
C SER A 9 13.55 -1.60 -1.92
N ILE A 10 12.63 -1.12 -1.07
CA ILE A 10 12.76 -1.18 0.38
C ILE A 10 12.72 -2.64 0.87
N SER A 11 11.78 -3.45 0.37
CA SER A 11 11.68 -4.88 0.70
C SER A 11 12.98 -5.62 0.42
N LEU A 12 13.62 -5.37 -0.73
CA LEU A 12 14.93 -5.96 -1.06
C LEU A 12 16.01 -5.59 -0.04
N ILE A 13 16.04 -4.34 0.42
CA ILE A 13 17.01 -3.86 1.42
C ILE A 13 16.74 -4.51 2.78
N LEU A 14 15.48 -4.60 3.20
CA LEU A 14 15.08 -5.23 4.46
C LEU A 14 15.41 -6.73 4.46
N THR A 15 15.15 -7.44 3.36
CA THR A 15 15.53 -8.85 3.18
C THR A 15 17.03 -9.04 3.33
N LYS A 16 17.85 -8.19 2.68
CA LYS A 16 19.32 -8.24 2.82
C LYS A 16 19.79 -7.96 4.25
N ALA A 17 19.05 -7.14 4.99
CA ALA A 17 19.33 -6.84 6.40
C ALA A 17 18.81 -7.91 7.37
N GLY A 18 18.11 -8.95 6.88
CA GLY A 18 17.49 -9.97 7.73
C GLY A 18 16.29 -9.46 8.54
N ILE A 19 15.69 -8.35 8.12
CA ILE A 19 14.52 -7.74 8.79
C ILE A 19 13.27 -8.39 8.22
N LYS A 20 12.48 -9.02 9.10
CA LYS A 20 11.18 -9.60 8.72
C LYS A 20 10.17 -8.50 8.42
N HIS A 21 9.52 -8.61 7.28
CA HIS A 21 8.53 -7.66 6.79
C HIS A 21 7.61 -8.34 5.77
N ARG A 22 6.50 -7.69 5.45
CA ARG A 22 5.56 -8.11 4.41
C ARG A 22 5.31 -6.94 3.46
N CYS A 23 5.37 -7.18 2.15
CA CYS A 23 4.89 -6.21 1.18
C CYS A 23 3.40 -6.46 0.98
N VAL A 24 2.59 -5.42 1.06
CA VAL A 24 1.14 -5.54 1.06
C VAL A 24 0.59 -4.75 -0.11
N VAL A 25 -0.34 -5.38 -0.84
CA VAL A 25 -1.19 -4.71 -1.83
C VAL A 25 -2.58 -4.59 -1.25
N GLY A 26 -3.18 -3.40 -1.34
CA GLY A 26 -4.52 -3.20 -0.86
C GLY A 26 -5.04 -1.81 -1.15
N TYR A 27 -5.79 -1.24 -0.22
CA TYR A 27 -6.26 0.14 -0.31
C TYR A 27 -6.01 0.90 1.00
N VAL A 28 -5.92 2.21 0.86
CA VAL A 28 -5.84 3.15 1.98
C VAL A 28 -6.96 4.15 1.87
N SER A 29 -7.69 4.39 2.95
CA SER A 29 -8.74 5.39 3.02
C SER A 29 -8.51 6.36 4.17
N ASP A 30 -8.77 7.64 3.94
CA ASP A 30 -8.82 8.66 4.99
C ASP A 30 -10.28 8.93 5.37
N LEU A 31 -10.62 8.62 6.62
CA LEU A 31 -11.96 8.80 7.17
C LEU A 31 -12.37 10.27 7.29
N THR A 32 -11.41 11.20 7.32
CA THR A 32 -11.70 12.65 7.41
C THR A 32 -12.14 13.20 6.08
N SER A 33 -11.36 12.95 5.03
CA SER A 33 -11.66 13.44 3.68
C SER A 33 -12.56 12.53 2.87
N GLY A 34 -12.79 11.29 3.31
CA GLY A 34 -13.50 10.25 2.55
C GLY A 34 -12.74 9.75 1.33
N ASN A 35 -11.49 10.17 1.13
CA ASN A 35 -10.67 9.77 0.00
C ASN A 35 -10.16 8.34 0.17
N CYS A 36 -10.06 7.61 -0.93
CA CYS A 36 -9.46 6.29 -0.98
C CYS A 36 -8.53 6.17 -2.18
N VAL A 37 -7.40 5.47 -1.99
CA VAL A 37 -6.52 5.04 -3.08
C VAL A 37 -6.53 3.52 -3.16
N THR A 38 -6.71 3.01 -4.36
CA THR A 38 -6.59 1.58 -4.67
C THR A 38 -6.17 1.41 -6.13
N PRO A 39 -5.36 0.39 -6.46
CA PRO A 39 -4.53 -0.37 -5.52
C PRO A 39 -3.47 0.53 -4.85
N HIS A 40 -2.89 0.11 -3.74
CA HIS A 40 -1.75 0.78 -3.12
C HIS A 40 -0.81 -0.26 -2.52
N VAL A 41 0.49 0.04 -2.53
CA VAL A 41 1.54 -0.89 -2.10
C VAL A 41 2.36 -0.27 -0.98
N TRP A 42 2.40 -0.95 0.17
CA TRP A 42 3.18 -0.55 1.35
C TRP A 42 3.91 -1.75 1.95
N ILE A 43 4.68 -1.52 3.01
CA ILE A 43 5.34 -2.58 3.77
C ILE A 43 4.85 -2.57 5.21
N GLU A 44 4.61 -3.75 5.76
CA GLU A 44 4.34 -3.97 7.18
C GLU A 44 5.50 -4.67 7.86
N LEU A 45 5.86 -4.18 9.06
CA LEU A 45 6.85 -4.78 9.95
C LEU A 45 6.15 -5.61 11.05
N ILE A 46 6.92 -6.45 11.75
CA ILE A 46 6.40 -7.43 12.73
C ILE A 46 5.56 -6.84 13.86
N ASP A 47 5.84 -5.61 14.27
CA ASP A 47 5.13 -4.94 15.37
C ASP A 47 4.01 -4.00 14.87
N GLY A 48 3.52 -4.19 13.64
CA GLY A 48 2.44 -3.39 13.06
C GLY A 48 2.87 -2.03 12.52
N TRP A 49 4.18 -1.73 12.48
CA TRP A 49 4.69 -0.54 11.83
C TRP A 49 4.53 -0.62 10.32
N ILE A 50 4.21 0.53 9.71
CA ILE A 50 4.05 0.69 8.27
C ILE A 50 5.23 1.49 7.71
N ILE A 51 5.71 1.06 6.55
CA ILE A 51 6.58 1.87 5.69
C ILE A 51 5.80 2.24 4.43
N ASP A 52 5.53 3.53 4.27
CA ASP A 52 4.82 4.08 3.12
C ASP A 52 5.37 5.47 2.78
N TYR A 53 6.16 5.54 1.71
CA TYR A 53 6.73 6.80 1.21
C TYR A 53 5.89 7.42 0.08
N ARG A 54 4.80 6.77 -0.36
CA ARG A 54 4.06 7.20 -1.56
C ARG A 54 2.60 7.54 -1.28
N LEU A 55 2.12 7.39 -0.05
CA LEU A 55 0.77 7.83 0.33
C LEU A 55 0.49 9.29 -0.06
N ARG A 56 1.46 10.19 0.17
CA ARG A 56 1.35 11.62 -0.14
C ARG A 56 1.09 11.94 -1.61
N MET A 57 1.41 11.02 -2.54
CA MET A 57 1.04 11.18 -3.95
C MET A 57 -0.46 11.33 -4.16
N TRP A 58 -1.26 10.70 -3.30
CA TRP A 58 -2.70 10.54 -3.46
C TRP A 58 -3.52 11.44 -2.53
N PHE A 59 -3.02 11.60 -1.31
CA PHE A 59 -3.70 12.36 -0.26
C PHE A 59 -3.20 13.79 -0.12
N GLY A 60 -2.10 14.16 -0.78
CA GLY A 60 -1.46 15.47 -0.66
C GLY A 60 -0.20 15.42 0.21
N ASP A 61 0.55 16.52 0.20
CA ASP A 61 1.83 16.64 0.90
C ASP A 61 1.71 17.38 2.24
N GLU A 62 0.53 17.33 2.87
CA GLU A 62 0.29 17.91 4.19
C GLU A 62 1.01 17.09 5.28
N ASP A 63 1.37 17.73 6.39
CA ASP A 63 2.15 17.10 7.46
C ASP A 63 1.38 15.98 8.16
N GLU A 64 0.05 16.07 8.16
CA GLU A 64 -0.91 15.10 8.65
C GLU A 64 -0.96 13.82 7.80
N ILE A 65 -0.45 13.85 6.57
CA ILE A 65 -0.33 12.65 5.75
C ILE A 65 1.04 12.01 6.05
N PRO A 66 1.11 10.80 6.60
CA PRO A 66 2.36 10.17 6.97
C PRO A 66 3.23 9.90 5.73
N HIS A 67 4.53 9.96 5.94
CA HIS A 67 5.52 9.69 4.92
C HIS A 67 6.77 9.05 5.52
N GLY A 68 7.00 7.80 5.15
CA GLY A 68 8.09 6.98 5.66
C GLY A 68 7.59 5.95 6.65
N ILE A 69 8.18 5.91 7.85
CA ILE A 69 7.95 4.84 8.83
C ILE A 69 7.09 5.38 9.97
N PHE A 70 5.94 4.77 10.21
CA PHE A 70 4.99 5.21 11.23
C PHE A 70 4.19 4.04 11.79
N HIS A 71 3.58 4.26 12.94
CA HIS A 71 2.67 3.30 13.54
C HIS A 71 1.22 3.73 13.24
N PRO A 72 0.33 2.82 12.81
CA PRO A 72 -1.06 3.18 12.46
C PRO A 72 -1.84 3.86 13.59
N SER A 73 -1.51 3.56 14.85
CA SER A 73 -2.15 4.22 16.00
C SER A 73 -1.85 5.73 16.09
N SER A 74 -0.77 6.19 15.45
CA SER A 74 -0.45 7.62 15.35
C SER A 74 -1.29 8.32 14.29
N GLU A 75 -1.92 7.55 13.39
CA GLU A 75 -2.67 8.04 12.23
C GLU A 75 -4.12 7.52 12.25
N PRO A 76 -4.93 7.86 13.27
CA PRO A 76 -6.21 7.22 13.54
C PRO A 76 -7.28 7.42 12.45
N THR A 77 -7.07 8.39 11.56
CA THR A 77 -7.97 8.68 10.44
C THR A 77 -7.66 7.85 9.20
N LEU A 78 -6.46 7.26 9.12
CA LEU A 78 -6.03 6.46 7.99
C LEU A 78 -6.29 4.99 8.24
N PHE A 79 -6.99 4.36 7.30
CA PHE A 79 -7.33 2.95 7.36
C PHE A 79 -6.66 2.19 6.22
N TYR A 80 -5.73 1.31 6.58
CA TYR A 80 -5.04 0.40 5.68
C TYR A 80 -5.71 -0.95 5.68
N LYS A 81 -5.98 -1.52 4.50
CA LYS A 81 -6.53 -2.87 4.38
C LYS A 81 -5.94 -3.62 3.20
N SER A 82 -5.38 -4.79 3.46
CA SER A 82 -4.90 -5.68 2.40
C SER A 82 -6.04 -6.23 1.56
N THR A 83 -5.80 -6.40 0.27
CA THR A 83 -6.65 -7.27 -0.55
C THR A 83 -6.24 -8.71 -0.27
N SER A 84 -7.17 -9.66 -0.32
CA SER A 84 -6.97 -11.07 0.07
C SER A 84 -5.88 -11.83 -0.71
N ASN A 85 -5.20 -11.17 -1.65
CA ASN A 85 -3.96 -11.60 -2.27
C ASN A 85 -2.76 -11.01 -1.51
N ASP A 86 -2.64 -11.31 -0.21
CA ASP A 86 -1.39 -11.05 0.52
C ASP A 86 -0.27 -11.80 -0.23
N ILE A 87 0.53 -11.06 -0.97
CA ILE A 87 1.80 -11.56 -1.48
C ILE A 87 2.62 -11.80 -0.19
N GLY A 88 2.98 -13.05 0.11
CA GLY A 88 3.64 -13.42 1.36
C GLY A 88 5.02 -12.76 1.53
N GLU A 89 6.01 -13.52 2.04
CA GLU A 89 7.40 -13.14 1.74
C GLU A 89 7.53 -13.11 0.22
N LEU A 90 7.66 -11.92 -0.37
CA LEU A 90 7.82 -11.76 -1.81
C LEU A 90 9.02 -12.60 -2.25
N LYS A 91 8.75 -13.67 -2.99
CA LYS A 91 9.83 -14.33 -3.73
C LYS A 91 10.14 -13.45 -4.94
N SER A 92 11.39 -13.47 -5.37
CA SER A 92 11.87 -12.71 -6.54
C SER A 92 11.02 -12.90 -7.79
N ASP A 93 10.31 -14.02 -7.87
CA ASP A 93 9.55 -14.42 -9.06
C ASP A 93 8.14 -13.80 -9.05
N ASP A 94 7.54 -13.58 -7.87
CA ASP A 94 6.25 -12.87 -7.72
C ASP A 94 6.36 -11.39 -8.15
N PHE A 95 7.58 -10.85 -8.13
CA PHE A 95 7.90 -9.48 -8.54
C PHE A 95 7.83 -9.27 -10.06
N LEU A 96 8.29 -10.25 -10.85
CA LEU A 96 8.20 -10.16 -12.30
C LEU A 96 6.73 -10.21 -12.74
N ASP A 97 5.92 -11.00 -12.06
CA ASP A 97 4.48 -11.04 -12.32
C ASP A 97 3.84 -9.69 -11.97
N LEU A 98 4.07 -9.12 -10.78
CA LEU A 98 3.49 -7.82 -10.38
C LEU A 98 3.89 -6.66 -11.30
N ALA A 99 5.14 -6.61 -11.76
CA ALA A 99 5.65 -5.56 -12.64
C ALA A 99 5.28 -5.76 -14.12
N THR A 100 4.91 -6.98 -14.54
CA THR A 100 4.46 -7.26 -15.92
C THR A 100 2.95 -7.15 -16.09
N VAL A 101 2.17 -7.13 -15.00
CA VAL A 101 0.76 -6.83 -15.11
C VAL A 101 0.58 -5.32 -15.26
N GLU A 102 0.16 -4.85 -16.44
CA GLU A 102 -0.39 -3.50 -16.72
C GLU A 102 -1.66 -3.17 -15.88
N LYS A 103 -1.87 -3.80 -14.71
CA LYS A 103 -3.15 -3.80 -13.96
C LYS A 103 -3.20 -2.88 -12.75
N LEU A 104 -2.10 -2.21 -12.38
CA LEU A 104 -2.14 -1.23 -11.30
C LEU A 104 -2.46 0.16 -11.88
N SER A 105 -3.65 0.31 -12.47
CA SER A 105 -4.18 1.65 -12.74
C SER A 105 -4.62 2.26 -11.41
N HIS A 106 -3.73 3.03 -10.79
CA HIS A 106 -4.02 3.71 -9.53
C HIS A 106 -5.08 4.81 -9.74
N VAL A 107 -6.17 4.79 -8.97
CA VAL A 107 -7.22 5.82 -9.03
C VAL A 107 -7.57 6.29 -7.62
N LYS A 108 -7.70 7.62 -7.45
CA LYS A 108 -8.32 8.21 -6.28
C LYS A 108 -9.84 8.15 -6.43
N VAL A 109 -10.50 7.45 -5.52
CA VAL A 109 -11.96 7.24 -5.53
C VAL A 109 -12.54 7.63 -4.16
N SER A 110 -13.85 7.91 -4.11
CA SER A 110 -14.55 8.07 -2.83
C SER A 110 -14.59 6.73 -2.09
N SER A 111 -14.57 6.77 -0.76
CA SER A 111 -14.68 5.59 0.10
C SER A 111 -15.99 4.82 -0.15
N ASP A 112 -17.10 5.52 -0.43
CA ASP A 112 -18.40 4.90 -0.73
C ASP A 112 -18.31 4.00 -1.98
N PHE A 113 -17.58 4.43 -3.00
CA PHE A 113 -17.42 3.68 -4.24
C PHE A 113 -16.69 2.35 -4.03
N VAL A 114 -15.70 2.32 -3.13
CA VAL A 114 -14.93 1.11 -2.79
C VAL A 114 -15.76 0.14 -1.95
N LEU A 115 -16.56 0.66 -1.01
CA LEU A 115 -17.46 -0.15 -0.19
C LEU A 115 -18.58 -0.78 -1.03
N GLU A 116 -19.13 -0.05 -2.00
CA GLU A 116 -20.18 -0.53 -2.91
C GLU A 116 -19.64 -1.51 -3.97
N ASN A 117 -18.35 -1.44 -4.30
CA ASN A 117 -17.74 -2.24 -5.37
C ASN A 117 -16.47 -2.95 -4.89
N PRO A 118 -16.58 -3.96 -4.00
CA PRO A 118 -15.42 -4.70 -3.49
C PRO A 118 -14.66 -5.47 -4.59
N ASN A 119 -15.25 -5.59 -5.79
CA ASN A 119 -14.66 -6.24 -6.96
C ASN A 119 -13.86 -5.30 -7.89
N VAL A 120 -13.77 -3.99 -7.61
CA VAL A 120 -12.97 -3.04 -8.40
C VAL A 120 -11.47 -3.41 -8.42
N THR A 121 -11.05 -4.37 -7.60
CA THR A 121 -9.71 -4.97 -7.59
C THR A 121 -9.51 -6.12 -8.59
N HIS A 122 -10.50 -6.46 -9.42
CA HIS A 122 -10.36 -7.48 -10.46
C HIS A 122 -10.76 -6.91 -11.83
N ASN A 123 -9.77 -6.37 -12.54
CA ASN A 123 -9.80 -6.49 -13.99
C ASN A 123 -8.89 -7.64 -14.44
N LYS A 124 -9.47 -8.46 -15.29
CA LYS A 124 -8.99 -9.77 -15.74
C LYS A 124 -7.75 -9.67 -16.60
#